data_AF-C1FZP8-F1
#
_entry.id   AF-C1FZP8-F1
#
_cell.length_a   1.000
_cell.length_b   1.000
_cell.length_c   1.000
_cell.angle_alpha   90.00
_cell.angle_beta   90.00
_cell.angle_gamma   90.00
#
_symmetry.space_group_name_H-M   'P 1'
#
loop_
_entity.id
_entity.type
_entity.pdbx_description
1 polymer ?
#
loop_
_entity_poly.entity_id
_entity_poly.type
_entity_poly.pdbx_seq_one_letter_code
_entity_poly.pdbx_strand_id
1 'polypeptide(L)'
;MNNLRRSLDPSTGCCCSPGRWASGYRQMGFLCRRPSSRDTRWARARGFWTGKSNTPSKHSRLRIFAVFTAAIGFGVILLRPPGNTVQLESIREYPAQYNAKKVNPVDMVASSLDISDLPKEEAQLSFAPNVPPPITRDYPVLLKVPLTTSTKISQLTNTYKYEQWTFNNKVPGPFIRARVGDVIELTLTNKDVSGNPHNIDSHAFTGPGGGAALTTAEENQTKTGRFKLMYPGLFFYHCAAAPVPVHIANGMYGLIYVQPEKDTLPKVDREYYVMQSEFYHEPPEIEENGKRSTLVEFSYPNALREDPDVIVFNGSETALTLDNPLKAKTGETIRVFFGNAGPNLTSSPHIIGSTFHKLYRDGDVLSTPAQNVQTATVPPGAASIFDSKMVVPGTYTLVDHAIFRLDKGCVGFINVSGKPRPDIYQSAEHPESCVGCKLHP
;
A
#
# COMPACT_ATOMS: atom_id res chain seq x y z
N MET A 1 25.15 -45.07 -39.11
CA MET A 1 26.14 -46.14 -38.85
C MET A 1 26.94 -45.77 -37.63
N ASN A 2 27.06 -46.73 -36.71
CA ASN A 2 27.66 -46.67 -35.38
C ASN A 2 29.08 -46.08 -35.35
N ASN A 3 29.46 -45.39 -34.26
CA ASN A 3 30.29 -46.06 -33.24
C ASN A 3 30.40 -45.28 -31.92
N LEU A 4 30.48 -46.11 -30.88
CA LEU A 4 30.37 -45.90 -29.45
C LEU A 4 31.71 -46.32 -28.82
N ARG A 5 31.96 -45.83 -27.59
CA ARG A 5 32.89 -46.35 -26.55
C ARG A 5 34.38 -45.99 -26.77
N ARG A 6 35.19 -45.71 -25.74
CA ARG A 6 35.27 -46.33 -24.40
C ARG A 6 35.99 -45.43 -23.39
N SER A 7 35.64 -45.62 -22.13
CA SER A 7 36.32 -45.22 -20.89
C SER A 7 37.70 -45.84 -20.71
N LEU A 8 38.60 -45.16 -20.01
CA LEU A 8 39.61 -45.77 -19.12
C LEU A 8 40.02 -44.76 -18.02
N ASP A 9 39.70 -45.14 -16.78
CA ASP A 9 40.37 -44.74 -15.54
C ASP A 9 41.58 -45.67 -15.33
N PRO A 10 42.66 -45.23 -14.68
CA PRO A 10 43.03 -45.97 -13.47
C PRO A 10 43.54 -45.09 -12.32
N SER A 11 43.10 -45.51 -11.13
CA SER A 11 43.59 -45.13 -9.82
C SER A 11 44.98 -45.71 -9.49
N THR A 12 45.76 -44.90 -8.75
CA THR A 12 46.83 -45.19 -7.75
C THR A 12 47.54 -43.84 -7.57
N GLY A 13 47.69 -43.18 -6.41
CA GLY A 13 47.81 -43.60 -5.02
C GLY A 13 49.12 -43.01 -4.49
N CYS A 14 49.10 -41.90 -3.74
CA CYS A 14 50.13 -41.52 -2.77
C CYS A 14 49.73 -40.31 -1.90
N CYS A 15 50.00 -40.45 -0.61
CA CYS A 15 49.64 -39.60 0.52
C CYS A 15 50.47 -38.32 0.64
N CYS A 16 49.88 -37.26 1.23
CA CYS A 16 50.52 -36.38 2.21
C CYS A 16 49.47 -35.50 2.94
N SER A 17 49.61 -35.41 4.27
CA SER A 17 48.67 -34.87 5.27
C SER A 17 48.43 -33.35 5.26
N PRO A 18 47.33 -32.87 5.87
CA PRO A 18 47.04 -31.44 6.04
C PRO A 18 47.62 -30.86 7.34
N GLY A 19 48.20 -29.65 7.23
CA GLY A 19 48.73 -28.85 8.33
C GLY A 19 47.65 -28.13 9.14
N ARG A 20 47.80 -28.21 10.46
CA ARG A 20 47.00 -27.60 11.53
C ARG A 20 47.23 -26.08 11.59
N TRP A 21 46.21 -25.31 11.98
CA TRP A 21 46.40 -24.11 12.80
C TRP A 21 45.41 -24.03 13.96
N ALA A 22 45.95 -23.57 15.08
CA ALA A 22 45.56 -23.71 16.47
C ALA A 22 44.21 -23.10 16.89
N SER A 23 43.60 -23.78 17.87
CA SER A 23 42.62 -23.29 18.83
C SER A 23 43.27 -22.42 19.92
N GLY A 24 42.55 -21.40 20.39
CA GLY A 24 42.91 -20.60 21.54
C GLY A 24 41.68 -20.29 22.39
N TYR A 25 41.48 -21.06 23.45
CA TYR A 25 40.50 -20.84 24.52
C TYR A 25 40.93 -19.70 25.44
N ARG A 26 39.99 -18.84 25.87
CA ARG A 26 40.05 -18.22 27.20
C ARG A 26 38.65 -18.15 27.81
N GLN A 27 38.45 -19.01 28.80
CA GLN A 27 37.35 -18.96 29.77
C GLN A 27 37.59 -17.81 30.76
N MET A 28 36.53 -17.09 31.11
CA MET A 28 36.33 -16.57 32.46
C MET A 28 34.91 -16.96 32.88
N GLY A 29 34.81 -17.66 34.00
CA GLY A 29 33.56 -18.12 34.59
C GLY A 29 33.18 -17.38 35.88
N PHE A 30 31.99 -17.74 36.36
CA PHE A 30 31.33 -17.44 37.64
C PHE A 30 30.58 -16.09 37.70
N LEU A 31 29.28 -16.02 38.02
CA LEU A 31 28.48 -16.82 38.97
C LEU A 31 27.04 -17.10 38.51
N CYS A 32 26.57 -18.31 38.88
CA CYS A 32 25.17 -18.70 38.97
C CYS A 32 24.40 -17.94 40.07
N ARG A 33 23.16 -17.55 39.78
CA ARG A 33 22.05 -17.51 40.76
C ARG A 33 20.79 -18.11 40.14
N ARG A 34 20.20 -19.08 40.84
CA ARG A 34 18.91 -19.74 40.54
C ARG A 34 17.75 -19.03 41.29
N PRO A 35 16.48 -19.34 40.95
CA PRO A 35 15.39 -18.36 40.86
C PRO A 35 14.51 -18.27 42.10
N SER A 36 13.77 -17.16 42.24
CA SER A 36 12.62 -17.06 43.15
C SER A 36 11.32 -16.98 42.37
N SER A 37 10.41 -17.89 42.73
CA SER A 37 9.01 -17.97 42.33
C SER A 37 8.21 -16.72 42.71
N ARG A 38 7.19 -16.38 41.90
CA ARG A 38 5.78 -16.23 42.32
C ARG A 38 4.85 -15.73 41.20
N ASP A 39 3.78 -16.50 41.05
CA ASP A 39 2.38 -16.12 40.83
C ASP A 39 2.00 -15.22 39.64
N THR A 40 1.56 -15.92 38.59
CA THR A 40 0.58 -15.47 37.61
C THR A 40 -0.77 -15.15 38.25
N ARG A 41 -1.29 -13.94 38.03
CA ARG A 41 -2.73 -13.67 38.05
C ARG A 41 -3.12 -12.70 36.94
N TRP A 42 -4.00 -13.19 36.07
CA TRP A 42 -4.60 -12.53 34.92
C TRP A 42 -5.51 -11.37 35.36
N ALA A 43 -5.41 -10.21 34.71
CA ALA A 43 -6.40 -9.14 34.80
C ALA A 43 -6.89 -8.78 33.39
N ARG A 44 -8.12 -9.19 33.08
CA ARG A 44 -8.91 -8.72 31.93
C ARG A 44 -9.32 -7.27 32.17
N ALA A 45 -8.94 -6.35 31.28
CA ALA A 45 -9.52 -5.02 31.25
C ALA A 45 -10.89 -5.09 30.56
N ARG A 46 -11.97 -4.91 31.34
CA ARG A 46 -13.34 -4.67 30.84
C ARG A 46 -13.70 -3.21 31.05
N GLY A 47 -14.47 -2.68 30.10
CA GLY A 47 -14.71 -1.27 29.86
C GLY A 47 -15.41 -0.49 30.96
N PHE A 48 -15.25 0.82 30.86
CA PHE A 48 -15.96 1.81 31.66
C PHE A 48 -17.33 2.08 31.03
N TRP A 49 -18.38 1.75 31.78
CA TRP A 49 -19.73 2.25 31.58
C TRP A 49 -19.99 3.40 32.55
N THR A 50 -20.79 4.36 32.07
CA THR A 50 -21.07 5.66 32.65
C THR A 50 -21.95 5.58 33.91
N GLY A 51 -21.52 6.24 34.99
CA GLY A 51 -22.36 6.54 36.15
C GLY A 51 -22.59 8.04 36.28
N LYS A 52 -23.83 8.50 36.06
CA LYS A 52 -24.33 9.81 36.50
C LYS A 52 -24.48 9.80 38.02
N SER A 53 -24.03 10.85 38.71
CA SER A 53 -24.66 11.25 39.97
C SER A 53 -24.47 12.74 40.26
N ASN A 54 -25.51 13.32 40.83
CA ASN A 54 -25.82 14.73 41.02
C ASN A 54 -24.94 15.40 42.10
N THR A 55 -24.60 16.68 41.88
CA THR A 55 -24.33 17.66 42.96
C THR A 55 -25.64 18.11 43.61
N PRO A 56 -25.65 18.50 44.91
CA PRO A 56 -25.51 19.94 45.19
C PRO A 56 -24.83 20.34 46.53
N SER A 57 -24.17 21.50 46.45
CA SER A 57 -24.01 22.60 47.44
C SER A 57 -23.60 22.32 48.90
N LYS A 58 -22.56 23.05 49.36
CA LYS A 58 -22.73 24.20 50.27
C LYS A 58 -21.39 24.91 50.57
N HIS A 59 -21.54 26.21 50.83
CA HIS A 59 -20.55 27.23 51.11
C HIS A 59 -19.64 26.95 52.33
N SER A 60 -18.38 27.39 52.24
CA SER A 60 -17.78 28.21 53.30
C SER A 60 -16.70 29.13 52.72
N ARG A 61 -16.75 30.40 53.14
CA ARG A 61 -15.78 31.44 52.85
C ARG A 61 -14.64 31.33 53.84
N LEU A 62 -13.39 31.35 53.39
CA LEU A 62 -12.28 31.80 54.23
C LEU A 62 -11.35 32.68 53.39
N ARG A 63 -11.29 33.96 53.77
CA ARG A 63 -10.31 34.94 53.29
C ARG A 63 -9.08 34.82 54.17
N ILE A 64 -7.91 34.60 53.56
CA ILE A 64 -6.62 34.94 54.18
C ILE A 64 -5.87 35.80 53.17
N PHE A 65 -5.42 36.96 53.64
CA PHE A 65 -4.66 37.96 52.91
C PHE A 65 -3.15 37.78 53.17
N ALA A 66 -2.37 38.15 52.15
CA ALA A 66 -0.94 38.54 52.16
C ALA A 66 0.07 37.37 52.23
N VAL A 67 1.21 37.38 51.53
CA VAL A 67 2.08 38.47 51.06
C VAL A 67 2.73 38.08 49.72
N PHE A 68 2.85 39.05 48.82
CA PHE A 68 3.63 39.00 47.58
C PHE A 68 5.14 39.03 47.87
N THR A 69 5.90 38.11 47.26
CA THR A 69 7.29 38.37 46.86
C THR A 69 7.42 38.07 45.38
N ALA A 70 7.64 39.14 44.61
CA ALA A 70 7.84 39.11 43.17
C ALA A 70 9.21 38.54 42.82
N ALA A 71 9.23 37.58 41.89
CA ALA A 71 10.37 37.33 41.03
C ALA A 71 9.86 37.42 39.58
N ILE A 72 10.28 38.48 38.91
CA ILE A 72 9.93 38.85 37.55
C ILE A 72 10.68 37.90 36.61
N GLY A 73 9.94 37.00 35.97
CA GLY A 73 10.38 36.23 34.81
C GLY A 73 9.38 36.46 33.69
N PHE A 74 9.72 37.38 32.78
CA PHE A 74 8.93 37.72 31.59
C PHE A 74 8.85 36.51 30.65
N GLY A 75 7.74 35.78 30.71
CA GLY A 75 7.35 34.78 29.73
C GLY A 75 5.88 34.98 29.40
N VAL A 76 5.60 35.80 28.39
CA VAL A 76 4.25 36.02 27.87
C VAL A 76 3.83 34.74 27.15
N ILE A 77 3.27 33.78 27.89
CA ILE A 77 2.50 32.68 27.31
C ILE A 77 1.12 33.25 26.99
N LEU A 78 0.92 33.62 25.73
CA LEU A 78 -0.42 33.90 25.20
C LEU A 78 -1.21 32.59 25.20
N LEU A 79 -1.93 32.34 26.29
CA LEU A 79 -2.99 31.35 26.35
C LEU A 79 -4.09 31.80 25.38
N ARG A 80 -4.03 31.27 24.16
CA ARG A 80 -5.11 31.37 23.18
C ARG A 80 -6.27 30.53 23.72
N PRO A 81 -7.48 31.09 23.90
CA PRO A 81 -8.63 30.27 24.28
C PRO A 81 -8.85 29.20 23.19
N PRO A 82 -9.39 28.02 23.54
CA PRO A 82 -9.74 27.03 22.53
C PRO A 82 -10.67 27.70 21.53
N GLY A 83 -10.21 27.80 20.27
CA GLY A 83 -11.02 28.32 19.19
C GLY A 83 -12.29 27.49 19.09
N ASN A 84 -13.43 28.18 19.03
CA ASN A 84 -14.74 27.56 18.84
C ASN A 84 -14.65 26.48 17.76
N THR A 85 -15.03 25.26 18.12
CA THR A 85 -15.41 24.23 17.17
C THR A 85 -16.42 24.83 16.20
N VAL A 86 -16.08 24.85 14.91
CA VAL A 86 -17.02 25.24 13.86
C VAL A 86 -18.09 24.14 13.80
N GLN A 87 -19.24 24.36 14.44
CA GLN A 87 -20.45 23.66 14.07
C GLN A 87 -20.88 24.18 12.71
N LEU A 88 -20.96 23.29 11.72
CA LEU A 88 -21.60 23.59 10.44
C LEU A 88 -23.10 23.78 10.70
N GLU A 89 -23.54 25.04 10.83
CA GLU A 89 -24.95 25.39 10.74
C GLU A 89 -25.43 25.10 9.31
N SER A 90 -26.38 24.17 9.18
CA SER A 90 -26.85 23.62 7.91
C SER A 90 -27.74 24.55 7.07
N ILE A 91 -27.84 25.84 7.42
CA ILE A 91 -28.82 26.75 6.80
C ILE A 91 -28.23 28.17 6.66
N ARG A 92 -27.36 28.39 5.68
CA ARG A 92 -27.17 29.74 5.11
C ARG A 92 -26.59 29.67 3.69
N GLU A 93 -27.32 30.22 2.74
CA GLU A 93 -26.83 30.45 1.37
C GLU A 93 -25.87 31.65 1.36
N TYR A 94 -24.75 31.49 0.66
CA TYR A 94 -23.72 32.52 0.51
C TYR A 94 -23.78 33.12 -0.91
N PRO A 95 -23.81 34.45 -1.08
CA PRO A 95 -23.87 35.07 -2.40
C PRO A 95 -22.49 35.09 -3.05
N ALA A 96 -22.46 34.77 -4.35
CA ALA A 96 -21.29 34.84 -5.20
C ALA A 96 -21.12 36.24 -5.79
N GLN A 97 -19.89 36.75 -5.84
CA GLN A 97 -19.32 37.40 -7.04
C GLN A 97 -17.84 37.76 -6.82
N TYR A 98 -16.96 37.22 -7.67
CA TYR A 98 -15.72 37.88 -8.06
C TYR A 98 -15.33 37.47 -9.48
N ASN A 99 -14.88 38.44 -10.27
CA ASN A 99 -14.73 38.34 -11.72
C ASN A 99 -13.24 38.54 -12.07
N ALA A 100 -12.58 37.53 -12.65
CA ALA A 100 -11.30 37.69 -13.35
C ALA A 100 -11.06 36.53 -14.33
N LYS A 101 -10.93 36.85 -15.63
CA LYS A 101 -10.56 35.92 -16.70
C LYS A 101 -9.09 35.47 -16.56
N LYS A 102 -8.87 34.17 -16.40
CA LYS A 102 -7.71 33.36 -16.86
C LYS A 102 -8.15 31.89 -16.74
N VAL A 103 -7.86 31.10 -17.76
CA VAL A 103 -8.39 29.75 -18.00
C VAL A 103 -8.36 28.88 -16.73
N ASN A 104 -9.53 28.50 -16.22
CA ASN A 104 -9.71 27.80 -14.95
C ASN A 104 -10.12 26.33 -15.18
N PRO A 105 -9.49 25.35 -14.50
CA PRO A 105 -10.01 23.96 -14.44
C PRO A 105 -11.37 23.83 -13.71
N VAL A 106 -11.97 24.95 -13.29
CA VAL A 106 -13.29 25.06 -12.66
C VAL A 106 -14.44 25.04 -13.68
N ASP A 107 -14.16 25.22 -14.97
CA ASP A 107 -15.22 25.26 -16.01
C ASP A 107 -15.75 23.86 -16.42
N MET A 108 -15.30 22.77 -15.77
CA MET A 108 -15.93 21.44 -15.89
C MET A 108 -17.10 21.22 -14.92
N VAL A 109 -17.53 22.26 -14.19
CA VAL A 109 -18.60 22.16 -13.18
C VAL A 109 -19.78 23.06 -13.54
N ALA A 110 -20.53 22.73 -14.59
CA ALA A 110 -21.79 23.41 -14.88
C ALA A 110 -22.78 22.57 -15.72
N SER A 111 -23.12 21.39 -15.22
CA SER A 111 -24.48 20.89 -15.35
C SER A 111 -24.76 20.00 -14.15
N SER A 112 -25.82 20.34 -13.39
CA SER A 112 -26.42 19.41 -12.45
C SER A 112 -27.02 18.28 -13.27
N LEU A 113 -26.21 17.31 -13.65
CA LEU A 113 -26.73 16.05 -14.19
C LEU A 113 -27.65 15.48 -13.11
N ASP A 114 -28.94 15.39 -13.42
CA ASP A 114 -29.84 14.60 -12.58
C ASP A 114 -29.33 13.16 -12.65
N ILE A 115 -28.87 12.64 -11.50
CA ILE A 115 -28.27 11.30 -11.40
C ILE A 115 -29.29 10.25 -11.88
N SER A 116 -30.59 10.53 -11.78
CA SER A 116 -31.64 9.62 -12.22
C SER A 116 -31.66 9.37 -13.74
N ASP A 117 -31.11 10.29 -14.53
CA ASP A 117 -31.04 10.19 -15.99
C ASP A 117 -29.79 9.46 -16.50
N LEU A 118 -28.80 9.20 -15.64
CA LEU A 118 -27.57 8.52 -16.04
C LEU A 118 -27.83 7.02 -16.31
N PRO A 119 -27.29 6.46 -17.41
CA PRO A 119 -27.23 5.01 -17.58
C PRO A 119 -26.53 4.36 -16.39
N LYS A 120 -27.00 3.19 -15.98
CA LYS A 120 -26.44 2.46 -14.84
C LYS A 120 -25.52 1.36 -15.34
N GLU A 121 -24.29 1.33 -14.83
CA GLU A 121 -23.30 0.30 -15.14
C GLU A 121 -22.79 -0.35 -13.86
N GLU A 122 -22.54 -1.65 -13.89
CA GLU A 122 -21.83 -2.34 -12.80
C GLU A 122 -20.32 -2.25 -13.08
N ALA A 123 -19.52 -1.88 -12.09
CA ALA A 123 -18.08 -1.79 -12.25
C ALA A 123 -17.46 -3.17 -12.51
N GLN A 124 -16.65 -3.25 -13.56
CA GLN A 124 -15.81 -4.42 -13.83
C GLN A 124 -14.60 -4.40 -12.90
N LEU A 125 -14.75 -4.90 -11.68
CA LEU A 125 -13.65 -5.01 -10.73
C LEU A 125 -12.64 -6.06 -11.18
N SER A 126 -11.36 -5.74 -11.04
CA SER A 126 -10.26 -6.69 -11.25
C SER A 126 -9.31 -6.63 -10.07
N PHE A 127 -8.55 -7.70 -9.88
CA PHE A 127 -7.61 -7.83 -8.76
C PHE A 127 -6.19 -7.87 -9.28
N ALA A 128 -5.27 -7.30 -8.50
CA ALA A 128 -3.86 -7.29 -8.83
C ALA A 128 -3.36 -8.70 -9.17
N PRO A 129 -2.57 -8.88 -10.25
CA PRO A 129 -1.96 -7.82 -11.06
C PRO A 129 -2.81 -7.33 -12.25
N ASN A 130 -4.07 -7.75 -12.39
CA ASN A 130 -4.89 -7.40 -13.54
C ASN A 130 -5.56 -6.03 -13.38
N VAL A 131 -5.92 -5.40 -14.51
CA VAL A 131 -6.74 -4.18 -14.57
C VAL A 131 -8.02 -4.41 -15.39
N PRO A 132 -9.08 -3.63 -15.20
CA PRO A 132 -10.27 -3.68 -16.03
C PRO A 132 -9.97 -3.20 -17.45
N PRO A 133 -10.76 -3.59 -18.46
CA PRO A 133 -10.56 -3.11 -19.84
C PRO A 133 -10.67 -1.58 -19.95
N PRO A 134 -10.01 -0.93 -20.94
CA PRO A 134 -10.18 0.49 -21.21
C PRO A 134 -11.64 0.86 -21.49
N ILE A 135 -12.05 2.05 -21.04
CA ILE A 135 -13.42 2.54 -21.25
C ILE A 135 -13.54 3.08 -22.66
N THR A 136 -14.50 2.56 -23.43
CA THR A 136 -14.76 2.97 -24.82
C THR A 136 -15.92 3.95 -24.98
N ARG A 137 -16.79 4.07 -23.98
CA ARG A 137 -17.90 5.04 -23.99
C ARG A 137 -17.41 6.47 -23.84
N ASP A 138 -18.18 7.40 -24.41
CA ASP A 138 -17.92 8.84 -24.44
C ASP A 138 -18.91 9.66 -23.59
N TYR A 139 -19.81 8.99 -22.87
CA TYR A 139 -20.80 9.60 -21.96
C TYR A 139 -20.61 9.14 -20.50
N PRO A 140 -21.04 9.95 -19.51
CA PRO A 140 -20.98 9.60 -18.08
C PRO A 140 -22.07 8.61 -17.68
N VAL A 141 -21.81 7.81 -16.64
CA VAL A 141 -22.77 6.82 -16.10
C VAL A 141 -22.85 6.89 -14.57
N LEU A 142 -23.91 6.30 -14.00
CA LEU A 142 -23.95 5.90 -12.60
C LEU A 142 -23.25 4.54 -12.48
N LEU A 143 -21.97 4.55 -12.10
CA LEU A 143 -21.13 3.37 -11.98
C LEU A 143 -21.25 2.78 -10.57
N LYS A 144 -21.84 1.59 -10.45
CA LYS A 144 -22.02 0.90 -9.19
C LYS A 144 -20.76 0.13 -8.81
N VAL A 145 -20.26 0.39 -7.60
CA VAL A 145 -19.03 -0.20 -7.08
C VAL A 145 -19.32 -0.91 -5.76
N PRO A 146 -19.56 -2.23 -5.77
CA PRO A 146 -19.74 -2.99 -4.54
C PRO A 146 -18.38 -3.36 -3.93
N LEU A 147 -18.13 -2.91 -2.71
CA LEU A 147 -16.98 -3.31 -1.90
C LEU A 147 -17.43 -4.02 -0.63
N THR A 148 -16.69 -5.06 -0.25
CA THR A 148 -16.89 -5.79 1.01
C THR A 148 -15.62 -5.78 1.82
N THR A 149 -15.68 -5.34 3.07
CA THR A 149 -14.51 -5.37 3.97
C THR A 149 -14.53 -6.61 4.84
N SER A 150 -13.37 -7.20 5.10
CA SER A 150 -13.20 -8.39 5.93
C SER A 150 -11.75 -8.55 6.35
N THR A 151 -11.52 -9.31 7.42
CA THR A 151 -10.20 -9.80 7.80
C THR A 151 -9.92 -11.15 7.16
N LYS A 152 -8.65 -11.43 6.89
CA LYS A 152 -8.20 -12.70 6.31
C LYS A 152 -6.78 -13.00 6.71
N ILE A 153 -6.56 -14.18 7.29
CA ILE A 153 -5.21 -14.72 7.48
C ILE A 153 -4.66 -15.13 6.11
N SER A 154 -3.60 -14.45 5.66
CA SER A 154 -2.93 -14.65 4.39
C SER A 154 -1.45 -14.94 4.61
N GLN A 155 -0.81 -15.61 3.65
CA GLN A 155 0.65 -15.75 3.64
C GLN A 155 1.28 -14.39 3.34
N LEU A 156 2.14 -13.89 4.23
CA LEU A 156 2.82 -12.60 4.08
C LEU A 156 4.24 -12.80 3.53
N THR A 157 5.03 -13.63 4.21
CA THR A 157 6.39 -14.03 3.81
C THR A 157 6.43 -15.52 3.52
N ASN A 158 7.58 -16.08 3.12
CA ASN A 158 7.72 -17.55 3.04
C ASN A 158 7.58 -18.26 4.40
N THR A 159 7.71 -17.53 5.52
CA THR A 159 7.69 -18.10 6.87
C THR A 159 6.40 -17.76 7.62
N TYR A 160 5.92 -16.54 7.48
CA TYR A 160 4.86 -15.99 8.32
C TYR A 160 3.57 -15.70 7.56
N LYS A 161 2.46 -16.04 8.21
CA LYS A 161 1.11 -15.58 7.91
C LYS A 161 0.81 -14.34 8.74
N TYR A 162 -0.13 -13.54 8.23
CA TYR A 162 -0.54 -12.28 8.83
C TYR A 162 -2.05 -12.10 8.63
N GLU A 163 -2.73 -11.53 9.63
CA GLU A 163 -4.14 -11.14 9.46
C GLU A 163 -4.25 -9.83 8.69
N GLN A 164 -4.62 -9.92 7.41
CA GLN A 164 -4.82 -8.77 6.55
C GLN A 164 -6.25 -8.27 6.65
N TRP A 165 -6.41 -6.96 6.64
CA TRP A 165 -7.70 -6.28 6.54
C TRP A 165 -7.87 -5.84 5.09
N THR A 166 -9.00 -6.18 4.48
CA THR A 166 -9.08 -6.19 3.02
C THR A 166 -10.30 -5.44 2.49
N PHE A 167 -10.18 -4.96 1.25
CA PHE A 167 -11.33 -4.75 0.39
C PHE A 167 -11.45 -5.96 -0.56
N ASN A 168 -12.59 -6.64 -0.54
CA ASN A 168 -12.93 -7.80 -1.35
C ASN A 168 -11.96 -8.99 -1.17
N ASN A 169 -11.55 -9.29 0.08
CA ASN A 169 -10.72 -10.45 0.45
C ASN A 169 -9.32 -10.50 -0.22
N LYS A 170 -8.81 -9.33 -0.66
CA LYS A 170 -7.54 -9.18 -1.34
C LYS A 170 -6.78 -7.95 -0.85
N VAL A 171 -5.45 -8.04 -0.92
CA VAL A 171 -4.52 -6.93 -0.73
C VAL A 171 -3.65 -6.84 -1.98
N PRO A 172 -3.63 -5.71 -2.71
CA PRO A 172 -4.52 -4.58 -2.54
C PRO A 172 -5.98 -4.93 -2.87
N GLY A 173 -6.89 -4.03 -2.52
CA GLY A 173 -8.28 -4.03 -2.99
C GLY A 173 -8.40 -3.94 -4.52
N PRO A 174 -9.61 -4.16 -5.06
CA PRO A 174 -9.83 -4.23 -6.50
C PRO A 174 -9.44 -2.91 -7.19
N PHE A 175 -8.91 -3.02 -8.41
CA PHE A 175 -8.71 -1.86 -9.26
C PHE A 175 -10.05 -1.37 -9.79
N ILE A 176 -10.35 -0.09 -9.58
CA ILE A 176 -11.55 0.56 -10.10
C ILE A 176 -11.15 1.40 -11.32
N ARG A 177 -11.84 1.20 -12.44
CA ARG A 177 -11.64 2.01 -13.65
C ARG A 177 -12.95 2.74 -13.96
N ALA A 178 -12.87 4.06 -13.99
CA ALA A 178 -14.00 4.95 -14.22
C ALA A 178 -13.58 6.07 -15.20
N ARG A 179 -14.52 6.93 -15.58
CA ARG A 179 -14.29 8.08 -16.46
C ARG A 179 -14.65 9.37 -15.72
N VAL A 180 -13.99 10.47 -16.06
CA VAL A 180 -14.45 11.81 -15.66
C VAL A 180 -15.93 11.98 -16.03
N GLY A 181 -16.69 12.59 -15.12
CA GLY A 181 -18.13 12.80 -15.25
C GLY A 181 -18.99 11.67 -14.70
N ASP A 182 -18.45 10.46 -14.54
CA ASP A 182 -19.18 9.36 -13.90
C ASP A 182 -19.55 9.72 -12.46
N VAL A 183 -20.66 9.14 -11.99
CA VAL A 183 -21.03 9.13 -10.58
C VAL A 183 -20.79 7.72 -10.05
N ILE A 184 -19.84 7.57 -9.13
CA ILE A 184 -19.60 6.31 -8.44
C ILE A 184 -20.69 6.15 -7.37
N GLU A 185 -21.53 5.13 -7.48
CA GLU A 185 -22.38 4.64 -6.39
C GLU A 185 -21.63 3.53 -5.65
N LEU A 186 -20.89 3.90 -4.61
CA LEU A 186 -20.11 2.95 -3.83
C LEU A 186 -20.96 2.36 -2.73
N THR A 187 -21.10 1.04 -2.71
CA THR A 187 -21.75 0.30 -1.63
C THR A 187 -20.69 -0.46 -0.85
N LEU A 188 -20.46 -0.09 0.41
CA LEU A 188 -19.52 -0.74 1.31
C LEU A 188 -20.29 -1.64 2.29
N THR A 189 -20.00 -2.93 2.30
CA THR A 189 -20.53 -3.88 3.28
C THR A 189 -19.43 -4.36 4.19
N ASN A 190 -19.55 -4.13 5.50
CA ASN A 190 -18.55 -4.58 6.45
C ASN A 190 -18.85 -5.98 6.99
N LYS A 191 -17.90 -6.91 6.80
CA LYS A 191 -17.91 -8.30 7.26
C LYS A 191 -16.71 -8.61 8.16
N ASP A 192 -16.06 -7.60 8.72
CA ASP A 192 -15.06 -7.79 9.77
C ASP A 192 -15.72 -8.26 11.07
N VAL A 193 -15.51 -9.54 11.40
CA VAL A 193 -16.05 -10.22 12.59
C VAL A 193 -15.37 -9.81 13.89
N SER A 194 -14.25 -9.08 13.82
CA SER A 194 -13.58 -8.53 15.00
C SER A 194 -14.26 -7.25 15.51
N GLY A 195 -15.21 -6.71 14.75
CA GLY A 195 -16.02 -5.56 15.13
C GLY A 195 -15.39 -4.20 14.81
N ASN A 196 -14.30 -4.14 14.04
CA ASN A 196 -13.75 -2.84 13.62
C ASN A 196 -14.68 -2.17 12.59
N PRO A 197 -14.98 -0.87 12.74
CA PRO A 197 -15.64 -0.12 11.69
C PRO A 197 -14.68 0.07 10.51
N HIS A 198 -15.24 0.05 9.31
CA HIS A 198 -14.50 0.32 8.08
C HIS A 198 -15.22 1.35 7.22
N ASN A 199 -14.46 2.12 6.47
CA ASN A 199 -14.95 3.09 5.50
C ASN A 199 -14.00 3.17 4.31
N ILE A 200 -14.25 4.11 3.40
CA ILE A 200 -13.33 4.41 2.31
C ILE A 200 -13.13 5.92 2.17
N ASP A 201 -11.86 6.32 2.19
CA ASP A 201 -11.36 7.58 1.66
C ASP A 201 -10.77 7.29 0.27
N SER A 202 -11.35 7.89 -0.76
CA SER A 202 -10.82 7.83 -2.12
C SER A 202 -10.30 9.19 -2.52
N HIS A 203 -9.03 9.26 -2.90
CA HIS A 203 -8.40 10.50 -3.34
C HIS A 203 -8.99 11.02 -4.68
N ALA A 204 -9.81 10.22 -5.37
CA ALA A 204 -10.59 10.67 -6.53
C ALA A 204 -11.90 11.38 -6.15
N PHE A 205 -12.37 11.25 -4.91
CA PHE A 205 -13.65 11.81 -4.48
C PHE A 205 -13.44 13.22 -3.94
N THR A 206 -14.16 14.19 -4.51
CA THR A 206 -14.14 15.58 -4.02
C THR A 206 -15.17 15.74 -2.91
N GLY A 207 -14.71 15.85 -1.67
CA GLY A 207 -15.56 16.06 -0.49
C GLY A 207 -14.83 15.71 0.81
N PRO A 208 -15.44 16.01 1.98
CA PRO A 208 -14.83 15.72 3.28
C PRO A 208 -14.44 14.24 3.44
N GLY A 209 -13.18 14.00 3.80
CA GLY A 209 -12.62 12.66 4.05
C GLY A 209 -12.73 11.69 2.87
N GLY A 210 -12.83 12.20 1.64
CA GLY A 210 -12.91 11.38 0.42
C GLY A 210 -14.01 10.32 0.44
N GLY A 211 -15.12 10.59 1.13
CA GLY A 211 -16.26 9.67 1.28
C GLY A 211 -16.31 8.86 2.57
N ALA A 212 -15.30 8.96 3.44
CA ALA A 212 -15.18 8.16 4.65
C ALA A 212 -16.41 8.30 5.56
N ALA A 213 -16.84 9.53 5.84
CA ALA A 213 -17.99 9.79 6.72
C ALA A 213 -19.32 9.23 6.19
N LEU A 214 -19.48 9.12 4.86
CA LEU A 214 -20.68 8.57 4.23
C LEU A 214 -20.65 7.04 4.13
N THR A 215 -19.49 6.44 4.30
CA THR A 215 -19.25 5.01 4.07
C THR A 215 -18.85 4.24 5.32
N THR A 216 -18.70 4.90 6.49
CA THR A 216 -18.47 4.22 7.77
C THR A 216 -19.56 3.21 8.10
N ALA A 217 -19.16 1.95 8.03
CA ALA A 217 -19.98 0.78 8.27
C ALA A 217 -19.44 0.00 9.47
N GLU A 218 -20.29 -0.20 10.47
CA GLU A 218 -20.07 -1.16 11.55
C GLU A 218 -20.17 -2.60 11.04
N GLU A 219 -19.79 -3.59 11.86
CA GLU A 219 -19.93 -5.00 11.52
C GLU A 219 -21.36 -5.33 11.00
N ASN A 220 -21.42 -6.04 9.87
CA ASN A 220 -22.64 -6.43 9.15
C ASN A 220 -23.48 -5.27 8.61
N GLN A 221 -23.02 -4.03 8.69
CA GLN A 221 -23.68 -2.88 8.09
C GLN A 221 -23.28 -2.72 6.61
N THR A 222 -24.24 -2.23 5.83
CA THR A 222 -24.01 -1.74 4.47
C THR A 222 -24.27 -0.23 4.43
N LYS A 223 -23.35 0.53 3.83
CA LYS A 223 -23.48 1.96 3.54
C LYS A 223 -23.32 2.21 2.06
N THR A 224 -24.06 3.18 1.53
CA THR A 224 -23.96 3.58 0.13
C THR A 224 -23.73 5.09 0.04
N GLY A 225 -22.71 5.48 -0.71
CA GLY A 225 -22.40 6.88 -1.04
C GLY A 225 -22.35 7.09 -2.55
N ARG A 226 -22.61 8.32 -3.00
CA ARG A 226 -22.53 8.71 -4.41
C ARG A 226 -21.54 9.84 -4.61
N PHE A 227 -20.60 9.67 -5.52
CA PHE A 227 -19.47 10.59 -5.72
C PHE A 227 -19.25 10.86 -7.20
N LYS A 228 -19.45 12.11 -7.64
CA LYS A 228 -19.15 12.51 -9.01
C LYS A 228 -17.64 12.65 -9.19
N LEU A 229 -17.09 12.04 -10.22
CA LEU A 229 -15.66 12.08 -10.55
C LEU A 229 -15.35 13.33 -11.38
N MET A 230 -14.67 14.29 -10.76
CA MET A 230 -14.42 15.61 -11.35
C MET A 230 -13.08 15.70 -12.07
N TYR A 231 -12.09 14.92 -11.64
CA TYR A 231 -10.70 15.04 -12.08
C TYR A 231 -10.16 13.71 -12.59
N PRO A 232 -9.51 13.68 -13.76
CA PRO A 232 -8.83 12.49 -14.26
C PRO A 232 -7.51 12.27 -13.53
N GLY A 233 -7.06 11.02 -13.50
CA GLY A 233 -5.81 10.64 -12.84
C GLY A 233 -5.83 9.20 -12.33
N LEU A 234 -4.70 8.78 -11.76
CA LEU A 234 -4.61 7.56 -10.97
C LEU A 234 -4.55 7.93 -9.50
N PHE A 235 -5.55 7.50 -8.74
CA PHE A 235 -5.73 7.88 -7.35
C PHE A 235 -5.68 6.66 -6.44
N PHE A 236 -5.16 6.89 -5.25
CA PHE A 236 -5.20 5.97 -4.12
C PHE A 236 -6.58 6.01 -3.47
N TYR A 237 -7.04 4.87 -2.96
CA TYR A 237 -8.12 4.82 -1.98
C TYR A 237 -7.73 3.91 -0.84
N HIS A 238 -8.24 4.18 0.36
CA HIS A 238 -7.93 3.40 1.55
C HIS A 238 -9.03 3.51 2.62
N CYS A 239 -8.95 2.68 3.66
CA CYS A 239 -9.77 2.86 4.84
C CYS A 239 -9.22 4.00 5.71
N ALA A 240 -10.12 4.86 6.19
CA ALA A 240 -9.84 6.00 7.06
C ALA A 240 -10.64 5.92 8.38
N ALA A 241 -11.09 4.73 8.77
CA ALA A 241 -11.59 4.49 10.12
C ALA A 241 -10.45 4.60 11.15
N ALA A 242 -10.77 4.99 12.38
CA ALA A 242 -9.76 5.18 13.41
C ALA A 242 -9.35 3.84 14.06
N PRO A 243 -8.04 3.59 14.29
CA PRO A 243 -6.90 4.42 13.93
C PRO A 243 -6.43 4.20 12.48
N VAL A 244 -6.54 5.24 11.65
CA VAL A 244 -6.23 5.21 10.20
C VAL A 244 -4.94 4.46 9.82
N PRO A 245 -3.77 4.73 10.45
CA PRO A 245 -2.53 4.06 10.06
C PRO A 245 -2.59 2.53 10.20
N VAL A 246 -3.33 2.00 11.17
CA VAL A 246 -3.46 0.55 11.38
C VAL A 246 -4.27 -0.10 10.26
N HIS A 247 -5.36 0.55 9.82
CA HIS A 247 -6.17 0.04 8.72
C HIS A 247 -5.36 -0.02 7.41
N ILE A 248 -4.57 1.02 7.13
CA ILE A 248 -3.71 1.05 5.95
C ILE A 248 -2.62 -0.02 6.07
N ALA A 249 -1.89 -0.08 7.19
CA ALA A 249 -0.82 -1.05 7.42
C ALA A 249 -1.28 -2.50 7.33
N ASN A 250 -2.54 -2.79 7.67
CA ASN A 250 -3.10 -4.13 7.59
C ASN A 250 -3.59 -4.53 6.18
N GLY A 251 -3.56 -3.62 5.18
CA GLY A 251 -3.86 -3.97 3.78
C GLY A 251 -5.06 -3.26 3.15
N MET A 252 -5.72 -2.33 3.85
CA MET A 252 -6.95 -1.69 3.35
C MET A 252 -6.66 -0.53 2.41
N TYR A 253 -6.23 -0.84 1.18
CA TYR A 253 -5.94 0.15 0.15
C TYR A 253 -6.15 -0.41 -1.27
N GLY A 254 -6.30 0.47 -2.25
CA GLY A 254 -6.29 0.13 -3.66
C GLY A 254 -6.14 1.34 -4.57
N LEU A 255 -6.33 1.13 -5.88
CA LEU A 255 -6.27 2.19 -6.89
C LEU A 255 -7.58 2.36 -7.65
N ILE A 256 -7.90 3.63 -7.93
CA ILE A 256 -8.92 4.04 -8.88
C ILE A 256 -8.29 4.87 -10.00
N TYR A 257 -8.47 4.44 -11.24
CA TYR A 257 -8.10 5.22 -12.42
C TYR A 257 -9.34 5.92 -12.99
N VAL A 258 -9.28 7.24 -13.08
CA VAL A 258 -10.29 8.08 -13.68
C VAL A 258 -9.79 8.53 -15.05
N GLN A 259 -10.34 7.92 -16.10
CA GLN A 259 -10.00 8.19 -17.49
C GLN A 259 -10.44 9.62 -17.88
N PRO A 260 -9.56 10.42 -18.51
CA PRO A 260 -9.94 11.69 -19.12
C PRO A 260 -11.11 11.56 -20.12
N GLU A 261 -11.84 12.65 -20.33
CA GLU A 261 -12.90 12.69 -21.35
C GLU A 261 -12.35 12.64 -22.78
N LYS A 262 -11.19 13.28 -22.96
CA LYS A 262 -10.43 13.43 -24.20
C LYS A 262 -8.97 13.17 -23.90
N ASP A 263 -8.17 12.92 -24.93
CA ASP A 263 -6.72 12.72 -24.78
C ASP A 263 -6.38 11.64 -23.76
N THR A 264 -7.09 10.51 -23.85
CA THR A 264 -6.91 9.37 -22.95
C THR A 264 -5.52 8.77 -23.10
N LEU A 265 -5.09 8.01 -22.08
CA LEU A 265 -3.82 7.31 -22.13
C LEU A 265 -3.71 6.47 -23.41
N PRO A 266 -2.55 6.48 -24.09
CA PRO A 266 -2.38 5.76 -25.34
C PRO A 266 -2.54 4.26 -25.13
N LYS A 267 -3.00 3.57 -26.17
CA LYS A 267 -3.11 2.11 -26.16
C LYS A 267 -1.74 1.46 -25.94
N VAL A 268 -1.74 0.41 -25.15
CA VAL A 268 -0.60 -0.47 -24.87
C VAL A 268 -1.03 -1.91 -25.04
N ASP A 269 -0.08 -2.83 -25.16
CA ASP A 269 -0.37 -4.24 -25.38
C ASP A 269 -0.79 -4.95 -24.08
N ARG A 270 -0.25 -4.50 -22.93
CA ARG A 270 -0.58 -5.04 -21.61
C ARG A 270 -0.64 -3.95 -20.56
N GLU A 271 -1.54 -4.12 -19.61
CA GLU A 271 -1.67 -3.26 -18.45
C GLU A 271 -1.61 -4.09 -17.17
N TYR A 272 -0.94 -3.58 -16.14
CA TYR A 272 -0.78 -4.23 -14.84
C TYR A 272 -1.10 -3.30 -13.69
N TYR A 273 -1.60 -3.88 -12.60
CA TYR A 273 -1.86 -3.24 -11.33
C TYR A 273 -0.86 -3.72 -10.29
N VAL A 274 -0.03 -2.82 -9.78
CA VAL A 274 0.96 -3.14 -8.76
C VAL A 274 0.88 -2.13 -7.63
N MET A 275 0.76 -2.60 -6.39
CA MET A 275 0.90 -1.74 -5.23
C MET A 275 2.03 -2.21 -4.33
N GLN A 276 2.89 -1.28 -3.95
CA GLN A 276 3.84 -1.49 -2.87
C GLN A 276 3.20 -1.19 -1.53
N SER A 277 3.55 -1.97 -0.52
CA SER A 277 3.13 -1.73 0.86
C SER A 277 4.14 -2.26 1.87
N GLU A 278 4.08 -1.67 3.06
CA GLU A 278 4.82 -2.08 4.24
C GLU A 278 3.91 -2.85 5.20
N PHE A 279 4.45 -3.89 5.81
CA PHE A 279 3.84 -4.60 6.93
C PHE A 279 4.78 -4.58 8.13
N TYR A 280 4.19 -4.42 9.30
CA TYR A 280 4.87 -4.27 10.57
C TYR A 280 4.36 -5.36 11.49
N HIS A 281 5.24 -6.23 11.98
CA HIS A 281 4.80 -7.33 12.81
C HIS A 281 5.67 -7.52 14.05
N GLU A 282 5.04 -7.97 15.14
CA GLU A 282 5.78 -8.37 16.33
C GLU A 282 6.56 -9.66 16.06
N PRO A 283 7.63 -9.95 16.82
CA PRO A 283 8.28 -11.25 16.79
C PRO A 283 7.25 -12.38 17.00
N PRO A 284 7.40 -13.53 16.32
CA PRO A 284 6.45 -14.63 16.48
C PRO A 284 6.43 -15.13 17.93
N GLU A 285 5.23 -15.34 18.46
CA GLU A 285 5.04 -15.91 19.79
C GLU A 285 5.62 -17.33 19.90
N ILE A 286 5.92 -17.75 21.13
CA ILE A 286 6.29 -19.15 21.41
C ILE A 286 5.02 -19.89 21.85
N GLU A 287 4.61 -20.87 21.05
CA GLU A 287 3.47 -21.73 21.35
C GLU A 287 3.76 -22.66 22.53
N GLU A 288 2.73 -23.27 23.13
CA GLU A 288 2.86 -24.21 24.25
C GLU A 288 3.78 -25.40 23.94
N ASN A 289 3.92 -25.76 22.67
CA ASN A 289 4.80 -26.82 22.19
C ASN A 289 6.29 -26.39 22.08
N GLY A 290 6.62 -25.15 22.46
CA GLY A 290 7.95 -24.56 22.42
C GLY A 290 8.41 -24.07 21.04
N LYS A 291 7.57 -24.15 20.00
CA LYS A 291 7.87 -23.67 18.65
C LYS A 291 7.41 -22.23 18.46
N ARG A 292 8.05 -21.53 17.52
CA ARG A 292 7.60 -20.21 17.08
C ARG A 292 6.32 -20.33 16.25
N SER A 293 5.34 -19.48 16.54
CA SER A 293 4.13 -19.34 15.74
C SER A 293 4.48 -18.99 14.29
N THR A 294 3.68 -19.51 13.37
CA THR A 294 3.72 -19.12 11.96
C THR A 294 2.81 -17.93 11.66
N LEU A 295 2.00 -17.50 12.63
CA LEU A 295 1.19 -16.29 12.57
C LEU A 295 1.88 -15.19 13.37
N VAL A 296 2.06 -14.02 12.75
CA VAL A 296 2.59 -12.82 13.40
C VAL A 296 1.52 -11.73 13.43
N GLU A 297 1.55 -10.90 14.47
CA GLU A 297 0.56 -9.85 14.74
C GLU A 297 1.13 -8.46 14.41
N PHE A 298 0.26 -7.47 14.20
CA PHE A 298 0.65 -6.10 13.89
C PHE A 298 1.52 -5.46 14.99
N SER A 299 2.65 -4.83 14.62
CA SER A 299 3.48 -4.04 15.54
C SER A 299 3.25 -2.54 15.37
N TYR A 300 2.44 -1.95 16.26
CA TYR A 300 2.29 -0.49 16.34
C TYR A 300 3.62 0.23 16.64
N PRO A 301 4.49 -0.26 17.55
CA PRO A 301 5.79 0.38 17.80
C PRO A 301 6.71 0.39 16.58
N ASN A 302 6.77 -0.69 15.78
CA ASN A 302 7.59 -0.72 14.55
C ASN A 302 7.01 0.26 13.51
N ALA A 303 5.68 0.28 13.36
CA ALA A 303 4.97 1.20 12.47
C ALA A 303 5.25 2.67 12.82
N LEU A 304 5.24 3.02 14.10
CA LEU A 304 5.52 4.39 14.57
C LEU A 304 6.98 4.81 14.33
N ARG A 305 7.92 3.85 14.29
CA ARG A 305 9.33 4.11 13.98
C ARG A 305 9.65 4.06 12.48
N GLU A 306 8.65 3.78 11.64
CA GLU A 306 8.82 3.56 10.20
C GLU A 306 9.85 2.47 9.88
N ASP A 307 9.92 1.44 10.74
CA ASP A 307 10.82 0.29 10.58
C ASP A 307 10.04 -0.98 10.23
N PRO A 308 9.66 -1.16 8.94
CA PRO A 308 8.83 -2.29 8.53
C PRO A 308 9.62 -3.59 8.52
N ASP A 309 9.00 -4.68 8.94
CA ASP A 309 9.59 -6.00 8.86
C ASP A 309 9.55 -6.53 7.41
N VAL A 310 8.49 -6.17 6.68
CA VAL A 310 8.20 -6.67 5.34
C VAL A 310 7.79 -5.51 4.43
N ILE A 311 8.32 -5.47 3.21
CA ILE A 311 7.94 -4.52 2.16
C ILE A 311 7.74 -5.32 0.89
N VAL A 312 6.55 -5.29 0.31
CA VAL A 312 6.16 -6.22 -0.75
C VAL A 312 5.35 -5.53 -1.83
N PHE A 313 5.29 -6.16 -3.00
CA PHE A 313 4.28 -5.84 -3.99
C PHE A 313 3.06 -6.74 -3.80
N ASN A 314 1.87 -6.19 -3.98
CA ASN A 314 0.61 -6.93 -4.00
C ASN A 314 0.36 -7.81 -2.75
N GLY A 315 0.79 -7.32 -1.58
CA GLY A 315 0.39 -7.86 -0.27
C GLY A 315 1.16 -9.08 0.23
N SER A 316 2.09 -9.66 -0.53
CA SER A 316 2.96 -10.75 -0.04
C SER A 316 4.29 -10.84 -0.80
N GLU A 317 5.30 -11.45 -0.17
CA GLU A 317 6.61 -11.68 -0.79
C GLU A 317 6.54 -12.51 -2.07
N THR A 318 5.49 -13.31 -2.25
CA THR A 318 5.35 -14.26 -3.36
C THR A 318 4.40 -13.77 -4.46
N ALA A 319 3.81 -12.58 -4.31
CA ALA A 319 2.72 -12.13 -5.16
C ALA A 319 3.15 -11.90 -6.62
N LEU A 320 4.40 -11.48 -6.85
CA LEU A 320 4.96 -11.20 -8.18
C LEU A 320 6.27 -11.96 -8.45
N THR A 321 6.54 -13.06 -7.75
CA THR A 321 7.79 -13.82 -7.88
C THR A 321 7.72 -14.89 -8.97
N LEU A 322 8.63 -15.87 -8.95
CA LEU A 322 8.77 -16.92 -9.97
C LEU A 322 7.48 -17.71 -10.23
N ASP A 323 6.64 -17.88 -9.22
CA ASP A 323 5.36 -18.58 -9.35
C ASP A 323 4.30 -17.74 -10.07
N ASN A 324 4.37 -16.41 -9.90
CA ASN A 324 3.35 -15.48 -10.38
C ASN A 324 3.96 -14.24 -11.08
N PRO A 325 4.87 -14.40 -12.06
CA PRO A 325 5.50 -13.26 -12.71
C PRO A 325 4.49 -12.55 -13.61
N LEU A 326 4.68 -11.25 -13.80
CA LEU A 326 4.09 -10.53 -14.92
C LEU A 326 4.63 -11.11 -16.24
N LYS A 327 3.88 -11.00 -17.33
CA LYS A 327 4.20 -11.70 -18.58
C LYS A 327 4.05 -10.83 -19.81
N ALA A 328 5.10 -10.69 -20.60
CA ALA A 328 5.05 -9.98 -21.88
C ALA A 328 5.74 -10.75 -23.00
N LYS A 329 5.67 -10.19 -24.20
CA LYS A 329 6.38 -10.63 -25.39
C LYS A 329 7.30 -9.53 -25.89
N THR A 330 8.39 -9.93 -26.52
CA THR A 330 9.28 -9.01 -27.23
C THR A 330 8.46 -8.25 -28.27
N GLY A 331 8.62 -6.93 -28.30
CA GLY A 331 7.84 -6.02 -29.13
C GLY A 331 6.56 -5.48 -28.49
N GLU A 332 6.13 -5.98 -27.33
CA GLU A 332 4.99 -5.42 -26.61
C GLU A 332 5.40 -4.21 -25.75
N THR A 333 4.46 -3.29 -25.58
CA THR A 333 4.51 -2.22 -24.58
C THR A 333 3.66 -2.63 -23.38
N ILE A 334 4.26 -2.61 -22.19
CA ILE A 334 3.55 -2.79 -20.92
C ILE A 334 3.30 -1.43 -20.26
N ARG A 335 2.16 -1.28 -19.59
CA ARG A 335 1.85 -0.20 -18.66
C ARG A 335 1.67 -0.77 -17.27
N VAL A 336 2.25 -0.14 -16.26
CA VAL A 336 1.99 -0.46 -14.86
C VAL A 336 1.34 0.73 -14.19
N PHE A 337 0.13 0.51 -13.65
CA PHE A 337 -0.51 1.39 -12.69
C PHE A 337 0.06 1.06 -11.32
N PHE A 338 1.02 1.88 -10.88
CA PHE A 338 1.80 1.64 -9.68
C PHE A 338 1.30 2.52 -8.54
N GLY A 339 0.96 1.93 -7.41
CA GLY A 339 0.62 2.64 -6.19
C GLY A 339 1.64 2.39 -5.09
N ASN A 340 1.89 3.38 -4.25
CA ASN A 340 2.59 3.17 -2.98
C ASN A 340 1.59 3.40 -1.85
N ALA A 341 1.14 2.32 -1.23
CA ALA A 341 0.21 2.40 -0.11
C ALA A 341 0.87 2.93 1.17
N GLY A 342 2.19 2.82 1.28
CA GLY A 342 2.91 3.08 2.53
C GLY A 342 2.58 2.01 3.60
N PRO A 343 2.28 2.41 4.84
CA PRO A 343 1.82 3.74 5.23
C PRO A 343 2.90 4.84 5.32
N ASN A 344 4.19 4.51 5.41
CA ASN A 344 5.19 5.51 5.81
C ASN A 344 6.22 5.84 4.72
N LEU A 345 6.78 4.84 4.04
CA LEU A 345 7.97 5.00 3.22
C LEU A 345 7.64 5.40 1.78
N THR A 346 8.45 6.28 1.21
CA THR A 346 8.43 6.61 -0.23
C THR A 346 9.06 5.49 -1.04
N SER A 347 8.40 5.01 -2.09
CA SER A 347 8.91 3.99 -3.02
C SER A 347 9.78 4.61 -4.13
N SER A 348 10.83 3.90 -4.52
CA SER A 348 11.66 4.24 -5.69
C SER A 348 11.56 3.16 -6.78
N PRO A 349 10.41 2.98 -7.46
CA PRO A 349 10.21 1.86 -8.38
C PRO A 349 11.17 1.93 -9.58
N HIS A 350 11.76 0.79 -9.89
CA HIS A 350 12.69 0.60 -11.00
C HIS A 350 12.49 -0.79 -11.63
N ILE A 351 12.57 -0.88 -12.96
CA ILE A 351 12.62 -2.17 -13.68
C ILE A 351 14.06 -2.40 -14.13
N ILE A 352 14.76 -3.32 -13.46
CA ILE A 352 16.11 -3.72 -13.83
C ILE A 352 16.11 -4.26 -15.26
N GLY A 353 16.98 -3.70 -16.09
CA GLY A 353 17.09 -4.02 -17.51
C GLY A 353 16.20 -3.19 -18.43
N SER A 354 15.41 -2.24 -17.90
CA SER A 354 14.54 -1.36 -18.70
C SER A 354 14.52 0.08 -18.19
N THR A 355 13.80 0.94 -18.92
CA THR A 355 13.53 2.33 -18.57
C THR A 355 12.06 2.64 -18.82
N PHE A 356 11.49 3.57 -18.04
CA PHE A 356 10.16 4.09 -18.27
C PHE A 356 10.18 5.06 -19.45
N HIS A 357 9.87 4.57 -20.66
CA HIS A 357 9.84 5.42 -21.85
C HIS A 357 8.72 6.48 -21.77
N LYS A 358 7.66 6.21 -20.99
CA LYS A 358 6.71 7.23 -20.51
C LYS A 358 6.50 7.05 -19.02
N LEU A 359 6.65 8.12 -18.25
CA LEU A 359 6.36 8.18 -16.82
C LEU A 359 5.36 9.32 -16.57
N TYR A 360 4.17 8.95 -16.14
CA TYR A 360 3.13 9.84 -15.63
C TYR A 360 3.33 9.96 -14.12
N ARG A 361 4.02 11.02 -13.71
CA ARG A 361 4.37 11.27 -12.30
C ARG A 361 3.13 11.60 -11.50
N ASP A 362 3.11 11.20 -10.24
CA ASP A 362 2.10 11.59 -9.26
C ASP A 362 0.64 11.26 -9.65
N GLY A 363 0.45 10.34 -10.61
CA GLY A 363 -0.85 9.97 -11.15
C GLY A 363 -1.42 10.96 -12.17
N ASP A 364 -0.66 11.99 -12.56
CA ASP A 364 -1.04 13.00 -13.54
C ASP A 364 -1.06 12.42 -14.97
N VAL A 365 -2.25 12.36 -15.55
CA VAL A 365 -2.49 11.86 -16.91
C VAL A 365 -2.84 12.97 -17.91
N LEU A 366 -2.79 14.23 -17.49
CA LEU A 366 -3.05 15.39 -18.33
C LEU A 366 -1.75 16.00 -18.87
N SER A 367 -0.70 16.06 -18.04
CA SER A 367 0.59 16.56 -18.47
C SER A 367 1.28 15.60 -19.45
N THR A 368 2.16 16.16 -20.28
CA THR A 368 3.05 15.32 -21.11
C THR A 368 3.93 14.46 -20.20
N PRO A 369 3.97 13.12 -20.38
CA PRO A 369 4.74 12.25 -19.51
C PRO A 369 6.24 12.48 -19.69
N ALA A 370 6.99 12.34 -18.60
CA ALA A 370 8.44 12.30 -18.65
C ALA A 370 8.91 11.11 -19.49
N GLN A 371 10.01 11.25 -20.21
CA GLN A 371 10.47 10.26 -21.18
C GLN A 371 11.80 9.63 -20.74
N ASN A 372 11.92 8.32 -20.93
CA ASN A 372 13.14 7.54 -20.69
C ASN A 372 13.71 7.69 -19.27
N VAL A 373 12.83 7.66 -18.26
CA VAL A 373 13.21 7.78 -16.85
C VAL A 373 13.59 6.41 -16.30
N GLN A 374 14.73 6.31 -15.61
CA GLN A 374 15.21 5.05 -15.02
C GLN A 374 14.42 4.62 -13.77
N THR A 375 14.14 5.56 -12.87
CA THR A 375 13.56 5.32 -11.54
C THR A 375 12.65 6.49 -11.20
N ALA A 376 11.47 6.19 -10.66
CA ALA A 376 10.53 7.21 -10.20
C ALA A 376 10.60 7.36 -8.67
N THR A 377 9.95 8.38 -8.13
CA THR A 377 9.73 8.54 -6.70
C THR A 377 8.22 8.57 -6.51
N VAL A 378 7.69 7.68 -5.67
CA VAL A 378 6.24 7.56 -5.41
C VAL A 378 6.01 7.66 -3.90
N PRO A 379 5.55 8.82 -3.39
CA PRO A 379 5.27 9.02 -1.96
C PRO A 379 4.22 8.03 -1.41
N PRO A 380 4.15 7.79 -0.09
CA PRO A 380 3.06 7.02 0.50
C PRO A 380 1.71 7.70 0.23
N GLY A 381 0.68 6.91 -0.06
CA GLY A 381 -0.66 7.41 -0.44
C GLY A 381 -0.73 8.02 -1.85
N ALA A 382 0.30 7.83 -2.67
CA ALA A 382 0.36 8.32 -4.04
C ALA A 382 0.49 7.18 -5.06
N ALA A 383 0.40 7.54 -6.33
CA ALA A 383 0.51 6.60 -7.44
C ALA A 383 1.30 7.21 -8.61
N SER A 384 1.71 6.37 -9.56
CA SER A 384 2.32 6.77 -10.82
C SER A 384 2.01 5.73 -11.88
N ILE A 385 2.06 6.13 -13.14
CA ILE A 385 1.90 5.20 -14.26
C ILE A 385 3.21 5.19 -15.04
N PHE A 386 3.73 4.01 -15.35
CA PHE A 386 4.89 3.91 -16.23
C PHE A 386 4.66 2.91 -17.35
N ASP A 387 5.01 3.33 -18.57
CA ASP A 387 5.01 2.49 -19.75
C ASP A 387 6.46 2.05 -20.04
N SER A 388 6.66 0.78 -20.39
CA SER A 388 7.98 0.21 -20.76
C SER A 388 7.87 -0.64 -22.02
N LYS A 389 8.84 -0.52 -22.93
CA LYS A 389 8.90 -1.33 -24.16
C LYS A 389 9.76 -2.56 -23.93
N MET A 390 9.21 -3.74 -24.16
CA MET A 390 9.92 -5.00 -23.96
C MET A 390 10.67 -5.38 -25.24
N VAL A 391 11.97 -5.09 -25.30
CA VAL A 391 12.76 -5.18 -26.54
C VAL A 391 13.64 -6.43 -26.64
N VAL A 392 14.04 -7.01 -25.51
CA VAL A 392 14.88 -8.22 -25.42
C VAL A 392 14.13 -9.25 -24.57
N PRO A 393 14.07 -10.54 -24.97
CA PRO A 393 13.47 -11.57 -24.12
C PRO A 393 14.32 -11.84 -22.88
N GLY A 394 13.69 -12.24 -21.78
CA GLY A 394 14.34 -12.51 -20.51
C GLY A 394 13.45 -12.15 -19.32
N THR A 395 13.99 -12.29 -18.11
CA THR A 395 13.33 -11.88 -16.87
C THR A 395 13.84 -10.49 -16.48
N TYR A 396 12.90 -9.55 -16.36
CA TYR A 396 13.15 -8.21 -15.83
C TYR A 396 12.64 -8.14 -14.41
N THR A 397 13.26 -7.32 -13.57
CA THR A 397 12.98 -7.32 -12.14
C THR A 397 12.50 -5.94 -11.70
N LEU A 398 11.24 -5.88 -11.27
CA LEU A 398 10.65 -4.72 -10.60
C LEU A 398 11.10 -4.71 -9.14
N VAL A 399 11.67 -3.58 -8.70
CA VAL A 399 12.14 -3.39 -7.33
C VAL A 399 11.78 -2.00 -6.82
N ASP A 400 11.77 -1.85 -5.51
CA ASP A 400 12.05 -0.56 -4.88
C ASP A 400 13.57 -0.36 -4.77
N HIS A 401 14.08 0.70 -5.40
CA HIS A 401 15.51 0.95 -5.50
C HIS A 401 16.12 1.58 -4.22
N ALA A 402 15.35 1.78 -3.16
CA ALA A 402 15.91 1.74 -1.81
C ALA A 402 16.31 0.27 -1.50
N ILE A 403 17.41 -0.17 -2.10
CA ILE A 403 17.57 -1.56 -2.57
C ILE A 403 17.57 -2.63 -1.47
N PHE A 404 17.91 -2.29 -0.23
CA PHE A 404 17.80 -3.21 0.91
C PHE A 404 16.35 -3.67 1.17
N ARG A 405 15.34 -2.97 0.63
CA ARG A 405 13.94 -3.41 0.67
C ARG A 405 13.70 -4.70 -0.12
N LEU A 406 14.61 -5.06 -1.03
CA LEU A 406 14.64 -6.39 -1.66
C LEU A 406 14.71 -7.50 -0.61
N ASP A 407 15.56 -7.34 0.42
CA ASP A 407 15.70 -8.32 1.49
C ASP A 407 14.51 -8.33 2.46
N LYS A 408 13.67 -7.29 2.41
CA LYS A 408 12.35 -7.23 3.07
C LYS A 408 11.20 -7.75 2.18
N GLY A 409 11.48 -8.26 0.99
CA GLY A 409 10.49 -8.88 0.10
C GLY A 409 10.08 -8.09 -1.15
N CYS A 410 10.66 -6.91 -1.38
CA CYS A 410 10.17 -5.96 -2.39
C CYS A 410 10.71 -6.29 -3.79
N VAL A 411 10.25 -7.40 -4.35
CA VAL A 411 10.68 -7.93 -5.66
C VAL A 411 9.48 -8.41 -6.48
N GLY A 412 9.51 -8.12 -7.77
CA GLY A 412 8.58 -8.67 -8.75
C GLY A 412 9.28 -8.98 -10.06
N PHE A 413 8.83 -10.00 -10.78
CA PHE A 413 9.41 -10.41 -12.06
C PHE A 413 8.46 -10.13 -13.23
N ILE A 414 9.03 -9.75 -14.35
CA ILE A 414 8.36 -9.60 -15.64
C ILE A 414 9.08 -10.53 -16.62
N ASN A 415 8.41 -11.63 -16.98
CA ASN A 415 8.94 -12.61 -17.91
C ASN A 415 8.55 -12.23 -19.34
N VAL A 416 9.56 -11.87 -20.15
CA VAL A 416 9.41 -11.49 -21.54
C VAL A 416 9.83 -12.65 -22.45
N SER A 417 8.88 -13.20 -23.19
CA SER A 417 9.15 -14.24 -24.19
C SER A 417 9.44 -13.65 -25.57
N GLY A 418 10.21 -14.32 -26.41
CA GLY A 418 10.48 -13.87 -27.77
C GLY A 418 11.80 -14.36 -28.35
N LYS A 419 12.12 -13.88 -29.56
CA LYS A 419 13.39 -14.19 -30.23
C LYS A 419 14.51 -13.34 -29.62
N PRO A 420 15.71 -13.91 -29.37
CA PRO A 420 16.87 -13.15 -28.97
C PRO A 420 17.17 -12.00 -29.95
N ARG A 421 17.72 -10.90 -29.41
CA ARG A 421 18.09 -9.69 -30.15
C ARG A 421 19.57 -9.40 -29.94
N PRO A 422 20.49 -10.15 -30.57
CA PRO A 422 21.93 -9.99 -30.39
C PRO A 422 22.43 -8.62 -30.87
N ASP A 423 21.67 -7.93 -31.72
CA ASP A 423 21.92 -6.54 -32.09
C ASP A 423 21.75 -5.54 -30.94
N ILE A 424 21.04 -5.92 -29.86
CA ILE A 424 20.80 -5.09 -28.67
C ILE A 424 21.54 -5.67 -27.44
N TYR A 425 21.45 -6.98 -27.23
CA TYR A 425 21.95 -7.66 -26.04
C TYR A 425 22.68 -8.95 -26.44
N GLN A 426 24.00 -8.95 -26.35
CA GLN A 426 24.86 -10.07 -26.70
C GLN A 426 26.13 -10.10 -25.85
N SER A 427 26.72 -11.27 -25.75
CA SER A 427 28.05 -11.52 -25.20
C SER A 427 28.69 -12.65 -26.00
N ALA A 428 30.02 -12.60 -26.17
CA ALA A 428 30.78 -13.74 -26.67
C ALA A 428 30.85 -14.87 -25.62
N GLU A 429 30.72 -14.51 -24.34
CA GLU A 429 30.71 -15.40 -23.19
C GLU A 429 29.30 -15.87 -22.86
N HIS A 430 29.18 -17.09 -22.32
CA HIS A 430 27.91 -17.61 -21.84
C HIS A 430 27.40 -16.80 -20.63
N PRO A 431 26.08 -16.54 -20.53
CA PRO A 431 25.52 -15.94 -19.32
C PRO A 431 25.64 -16.93 -18.17
N GLU A 432 26.20 -16.48 -17.04
CA GLU A 432 26.29 -17.26 -15.82
C GLU A 432 25.24 -16.77 -14.80
N SER A 433 24.62 -17.70 -14.08
CA SER A 433 23.74 -17.34 -12.96
C SER A 433 24.58 -16.85 -11.79
N CYS A 434 24.18 -15.73 -11.21
CA CYS A 434 24.80 -15.23 -10.00
C CYS A 434 24.31 -16.07 -8.81
N VAL A 435 25.18 -16.95 -8.31
CA VAL A 435 24.85 -17.89 -7.23
C VAL A 435 24.36 -17.13 -6.00
N GLY A 436 23.13 -17.44 -5.55
CA GLY A 436 22.49 -16.82 -4.39
C GLY A 436 21.79 -15.48 -4.66
N CYS A 437 21.75 -15.01 -5.91
CA CYS A 437 21.10 -13.76 -6.23
C CYS A 437 19.56 -13.87 -6.27
N LYS A 438 18.88 -12.93 -5.61
CA LYS A 438 17.41 -12.80 -5.63
C LYS A 438 16.88 -12.00 -6.83
N LEU A 439 17.74 -11.35 -7.60
CA LEU A 439 17.35 -10.37 -8.64
C LEU A 439 17.23 -10.97 -10.04
N HIS A 440 18.05 -11.96 -10.38
CA HIS A 440 18.09 -12.56 -11.72
C HIS A 440 18.21 -14.07 -11.56
N PRO A 441 17.09 -14.73 -11.24
CA PRO A 441 17.00 -16.18 -11.05
C PRO A 441 17.16 -16.98 -12.35
#